data_AF-A0A1V3GC33-F1
#
_entry.id   AF-A0A1V3GC33-F1
#
_cell.length_a   1.000
_cell.length_b   1.000
_cell.length_c   1.000
_cell.angle_alpha   90.00
_cell.angle_beta   90.00
_cell.angle_gamma   90.00
#
_symmetry.space_group_name_H-M   'P 1'
#
loop_
_entity.id
_entity.type
_entity.pdbx_description
1 polymer ?
#
loop_
_entity_poly.entity_id
_entity_poly.type
_entity_poly.pdbx_seq_one_letter_code
_entity_poly.pdbx_strand_id
1 'polypeptide(L)'
;MDDGHLKRVNDQPSKIILSTESFSPLELQNLCSLLEEKFLLEFKIDKAKRLVIYNKMQIHYFLKLVQPYLVSCMYRKTILKSSICNVTNPKRTTIYLPIKLTSPTKQIHEALTLLKEKINILSDETKYVDLYCSVLRNLDIRKHTNFSYQVTLQPNIITDILKCRSLTGLKVSEIVHWCFLK
;
A
#
# COMPACT_ATOMS: atom_id res chain seq x y z
N MET A 1 -0.81 -14.06 17.17
CA MET A 1 0.67 -14.11 17.02
C MET A 1 1.14 -15.47 16.56
N ASP A 2 0.21 -16.40 16.43
CA ASP A 2 0.44 -17.83 16.51
C ASP A 2 0.51 -18.38 15.09
N ASP A 3 -0.55 -18.17 14.30
CA ASP A 3 -0.66 -18.73 12.95
C ASP A 3 -0.36 -17.74 11.81
N GLY A 4 0.08 -16.52 12.16
CA GLY A 4 0.37 -15.47 11.18
C GLY A 4 1.84 -15.43 10.72
N HIS A 5 2.08 -15.35 9.42
CA HIS A 5 3.41 -15.22 8.81
C HIS A 5 3.49 -14.07 7.80
N LEU A 6 4.51 -13.21 7.96
CA LEU A 6 4.86 -12.17 6.99
C LEU A 6 6.03 -12.65 6.12
N LYS A 7 5.77 -12.89 4.84
CA LYS A 7 6.83 -13.23 3.88
C LYS A 7 7.46 -11.95 3.32
N ARG A 8 8.80 -11.88 3.32
CA ARG A 8 9.57 -10.78 2.72
C ARG A 8 10.37 -11.25 1.52
N VAL A 9 10.62 -10.33 0.59
CA VAL A 9 11.57 -10.48 -0.52
C VAL A 9 12.39 -9.19 -0.58
N ASN A 10 13.72 -9.29 -0.48
CA ASN A 10 14.62 -8.12 -0.42
C ASN A 10 14.20 -7.11 0.67
N ASP A 11 13.87 -7.63 1.86
CA ASP A 11 13.35 -6.89 3.03
C ASP A 11 12.02 -6.13 2.82
N GLN A 12 11.36 -6.32 1.68
CA GLN A 12 10.05 -5.75 1.41
C GLN A 12 8.93 -6.77 1.67
N PRO A 13 7.83 -6.38 2.33
CA PRO A 13 6.63 -7.22 2.46
C PRO A 13 6.13 -7.72 1.10
N SER A 14 5.96 -9.04 0.99
CA SER A 14 5.52 -9.68 -0.25
C SER A 14 4.14 -10.32 -0.13
N LYS A 15 3.86 -10.97 1.01
CA LYS A 15 2.54 -11.50 1.35
C LYS A 15 2.39 -11.73 2.85
N ILE A 16 1.16 -11.65 3.33
CA ILE A 16 0.77 -12.14 4.66
C ILE A 16 0.06 -13.47 4.48
N ILE A 17 0.35 -14.43 5.34
CA ILE A 17 -0.26 -15.76 5.35
C ILE A 17 -0.82 -16.00 6.75
N LEU A 18 -2.07 -16.46 6.82
CA LEU A 18 -2.67 -16.99 8.03
C LEU A 18 -2.88 -18.49 7.85
N SER A 19 -2.20 -19.28 8.66
CA SER A 19 -2.39 -20.72 8.73
C SER A 19 -3.79 -21.01 9.25
N THR A 20 -4.57 -21.68 8.41
CA THR A 20 -6.00 -21.97 8.57
C THR A 20 -6.32 -23.38 8.04
N GLU A 21 -5.30 -24.24 7.97
CA GLU A 21 -5.36 -25.59 7.42
C GLU A 21 -6.33 -26.50 8.17
N SER A 22 -6.59 -26.21 9.44
CA SER A 22 -7.55 -26.92 10.29
C SER A 22 -9.01 -26.55 10.00
N PHE A 23 -9.27 -25.49 9.23
CA PHE A 23 -10.64 -25.00 9.00
C PHE A 23 -11.29 -25.74 7.84
N SER A 24 -12.60 -25.96 7.96
CA SER A 24 -13.43 -26.43 6.86
C SER A 24 -13.54 -25.36 5.75
N PRO A 25 -13.89 -25.75 4.51
CA PRO A 25 -14.08 -24.78 3.43
C PRO A 25 -15.12 -23.70 3.74
N LEU A 26 -16.20 -24.05 4.45
CA LEU A 26 -17.25 -23.12 4.85
C LEU A 26 -16.74 -22.11 5.87
N GLU A 27 -16.04 -22.56 6.91
CA GLU A 27 -15.42 -21.67 7.91
C GLU A 27 -14.43 -20.71 7.25
N LEU A 28 -13.65 -21.20 6.29
CA LEU A 28 -12.66 -20.39 5.58
C LEU A 28 -13.32 -19.30 4.73
N GLN A 29 -14.41 -19.63 4.02
CA GLN A 29 -15.20 -18.65 3.27
C GLN A 29 -15.87 -17.62 4.18
N ASN A 30 -16.43 -18.06 5.30
CA ASN A 30 -17.03 -17.17 6.30
C ASN A 30 -15.97 -16.23 6.91
N LEU A 31 -14.77 -16.75 7.22
CA LEU A 31 -13.68 -15.94 7.72
C LEU A 31 -13.19 -14.91 6.69
N CYS A 32 -13.06 -15.29 5.42
CA CYS A 32 -12.76 -14.32 4.35
C CYS A 32 -13.80 -13.20 4.30
N SER A 33 -15.08 -13.55 4.30
CA SER A 33 -16.18 -12.58 4.21
C SER A 33 -16.19 -11.64 5.41
N LEU A 34 -15.97 -12.18 6.62
CA LEU A 34 -15.87 -11.41 7.85
C LEU A 34 -14.69 -10.43 7.83
N LEU A 35 -13.53 -10.86 7.34
CA LEU A 35 -12.32 -10.03 7.25
C LEU A 35 -12.49 -8.90 6.22
N GLU A 36 -13.18 -9.19 5.11
CA GLU A 36 -13.52 -8.19 4.12
C GLU A 36 -14.54 -7.17 4.65
N GLU A 37 -15.62 -7.64 5.28
CA GLU A 37 -16.69 -6.77 5.78
C GLU A 37 -16.21 -5.87 6.93
N LYS A 38 -15.54 -6.45 7.94
CA LYS A 38 -15.15 -5.70 9.15
C LYS A 38 -13.89 -4.90 8.99
N PHE A 39 -12.94 -5.40 8.21
CA PHE A 39 -11.61 -4.80 8.13
C PHE A 39 -11.25 -4.33 6.74
N LEU A 40 -12.10 -4.51 5.72
CA LEU A 40 -11.82 -4.11 4.34
C LEU A 40 -10.55 -4.79 3.79
N LEU A 41 -10.29 -6.04 4.20
CA LEU A 41 -9.15 -6.85 3.80
C LEU A 41 -9.59 -8.03 2.95
N GLU A 42 -9.08 -8.09 1.72
CA GLU A 42 -9.39 -9.15 0.75
C GLU A 42 -8.35 -10.27 0.84
N PHE A 43 -8.69 -11.34 1.55
CA PHE A 43 -7.87 -12.54 1.60
C PHE A 43 -8.20 -13.49 0.44
N LYS A 44 -7.17 -14.14 -0.10
CA LYS A 44 -7.32 -15.26 -1.03
C LYS A 44 -7.01 -16.56 -0.33
N ILE A 45 -7.76 -17.60 -0.66
CA ILE A 45 -7.48 -18.97 -0.23
C ILE A 45 -6.44 -19.56 -1.17
N ASP A 46 -5.31 -20.01 -0.64
CA ASP A 46 -4.30 -20.70 -1.43
C ASP A 46 -4.55 -22.22 -1.53
N LYS A 47 -3.72 -22.92 -2.30
CA LYS A 47 -3.83 -24.37 -2.52
C LYS A 47 -3.69 -25.21 -1.24
N ALA A 48 -3.09 -24.65 -0.18
CA ALA A 48 -2.91 -25.31 1.10
C ALA A 48 -4.01 -24.92 2.10
N LYS A 49 -5.13 -24.33 1.65
CA LYS A 49 -6.22 -23.83 2.51
C LYS A 49 -5.78 -22.75 3.50
N ARG A 50 -4.80 -21.92 3.12
CA ARG A 50 -4.37 -20.77 3.93
C ARG A 50 -4.96 -19.48 3.38
N LEU A 51 -5.26 -18.54 4.27
CA LEU A 51 -5.62 -17.18 3.87
C LEU A 51 -4.37 -16.36 3.57
N VAL A 52 -4.36 -15.68 2.42
CA VAL A 52 -3.20 -14.93 1.93
C VAL A 52 -3.59 -13.56 1.40
N ILE A 53 -2.90 -12.51 1.88
CA ILE A 53 -2.92 -11.18 1.26
C ILE A 53 -1.70 -11.04 0.35
N TYR A 54 -1.93 -10.70 -0.91
CA TYR A 54 -0.87 -10.37 -1.89
C TYR A 54 -0.79 -8.88 -2.21
N ASN A 55 -1.89 -8.14 -2.03
CA ASN A 55 -1.94 -6.73 -2.34
C ASN A 55 -1.06 -5.95 -1.36
N LYS A 56 -0.03 -5.24 -1.86
CA LYS A 56 0.92 -4.50 -1.02
C LYS A 56 0.26 -3.46 -0.12
N MET A 57 -0.73 -2.74 -0.62
CA MET A 57 -1.43 -1.74 0.16
C MET A 57 -2.23 -2.38 1.31
N GLN A 58 -2.94 -3.47 1.04
CA GLN A 58 -3.63 -4.24 2.08
C GLN A 58 -2.65 -4.89 3.07
N ILE A 59 -1.46 -5.30 2.61
CA ILE A 59 -0.41 -5.80 3.50
C ILE A 59 0.03 -4.70 4.48
N HIS A 60 0.30 -3.50 3.99
CA HIS A 60 0.70 -2.38 4.84
C HIS A 60 -0.40 -2.00 5.82
N TYR A 61 -1.64 -1.95 5.36
CA TYR A 61 -2.80 -1.67 6.20
C TYR A 61 -3.03 -2.75 7.27
N PHE A 62 -2.99 -4.04 6.92
CA PHE A 62 -3.06 -5.13 7.90
C PHE A 62 -1.98 -4.99 8.97
N LEU A 63 -0.73 -4.73 8.54
CA LEU A 63 0.39 -4.58 9.48
C LEU A 63 0.17 -3.39 10.41
N LYS A 64 -0.37 -2.27 9.91
CA LYS A 64 -0.73 -1.11 10.73
C LYS A 64 -1.85 -1.40 11.71
N LEU A 65 -2.86 -2.17 11.30
CA LEU A 65 -3.99 -2.56 12.14
C LEU A 65 -3.55 -3.44 13.32
N VAL A 66 -2.65 -4.39 13.08
CA VAL A 66 -2.19 -5.32 14.14
C VAL A 66 -1.05 -4.76 14.98
N GLN A 67 -0.32 -3.74 14.49
CA GLN A 67 0.90 -3.22 15.12
C GLN A 67 0.73 -2.83 16.59
N PRO A 68 -0.34 -2.14 17.03
CA PRO A 68 -0.51 -1.77 18.45
C PRO A 68 -0.62 -2.98 19.38
N TYR A 69 -1.04 -4.13 18.85
CA TYR A 69 -1.25 -5.36 19.59
C TYR A 69 -0.03 -6.29 19.54
N LEU A 70 1.04 -5.92 18.83
CA LEU A 70 2.23 -6.76 18.72
C LEU A 70 3.15 -6.59 19.93
N VAL A 71 3.45 -7.69 20.63
CA VAL A 71 4.47 -7.73 21.68
C VAL A 71 5.88 -7.56 21.09
N SER A 72 6.80 -6.99 21.87
CA SER A 72 8.13 -6.57 21.41
C SER A 72 8.96 -7.68 20.76
N CYS A 73 8.80 -8.95 21.17
CA CYS A 73 9.51 -10.08 20.58
C CYS A 73 9.02 -10.46 19.16
N MET A 74 7.96 -9.83 18.66
CA MET A 74 7.38 -10.07 17.33
C MET A 74 7.78 -9.03 16.26
N TYR A 75 8.81 -8.22 16.52
CA TYR A 75 9.29 -7.18 15.59
C TYR A 75 9.62 -7.70 14.18
N ARG A 76 10.00 -8.98 14.01
CA ARG A 76 10.21 -9.57 12.68
C ARG A 76 8.94 -9.55 11.80
N LYS A 77 7.75 -9.49 12.43
CA LYS A 77 6.43 -9.44 11.81
C LYS A 77 5.92 -8.00 11.57
N THR A 78 6.70 -6.95 11.85
CA THR A 78 6.32 -5.54 11.59
C THR A 78 7.01 -4.97 10.37
N ILE A 79 6.53 -3.87 9.78
CA ILE A 79 7.28 -3.20 8.70
C ILE A 79 8.60 -2.65 9.29
N LEU A 80 9.73 -3.10 8.75
CA LEU A 80 11.02 -2.48 9.09
C LEU A 80 11.12 -1.17 8.32
N LYS A 81 11.62 -0.11 8.97
CA LYS A 81 11.91 1.16 8.29
C LYS A 81 12.98 0.87 7.24
N SER A 82 12.58 0.76 5.98
CA SER A 82 13.54 0.62 4.87
C SER A 82 14.42 1.87 4.84
N SER A 83 15.72 1.68 4.72
CA SER A 83 16.64 2.78 4.38
C SER A 83 16.25 3.34 3.02
N ILE A 84 15.64 4.52 3.02
CA ILE A 84 15.31 5.23 1.78
C ILE A 84 16.64 5.80 1.27
N CYS A 85 17.16 5.25 0.18
CA CYS A 85 18.33 5.82 -0.47
C CYS A 85 17.97 7.16 -1.10
N ASN A 86 18.79 8.17 -0.84
CA ASN A 86 18.68 9.45 -1.52
C ASN A 86 18.94 9.24 -3.02
N VAL A 87 17.98 9.64 -3.84
CA VAL A 87 18.15 9.63 -5.29
C VAL A 87 18.87 10.91 -5.67
N THR A 88 19.88 10.80 -6.54
CA THR A 88 20.72 11.93 -6.97
C THR A 88 20.39 12.41 -8.38
N ASN A 89 19.82 11.53 -9.22
CA ASN A 89 19.56 11.82 -10.63
C ASN A 89 18.06 11.87 -10.94
N PRO A 90 17.60 12.82 -11.78
CA PRO A 90 16.24 12.81 -12.30
C PRO A 90 15.95 11.49 -13.02
N LYS A 91 14.71 11.02 -12.91
CA LYS A 91 14.29 9.74 -13.53
C LYS A 91 13.03 9.94 -14.36
N ARG A 92 13.10 9.52 -15.62
CA ARG A 92 11.92 9.42 -16.48
C ARG A 92 11.10 8.20 -16.09
N THR A 93 9.79 8.38 -15.97
CA THR A 93 8.85 7.32 -15.63
C THR A 93 7.53 7.51 -16.39
N THR A 94 6.76 6.43 -16.52
CA THR A 94 5.41 6.47 -17.08
C THR A 94 4.41 6.38 -15.93
N ILE A 95 3.55 7.39 -15.83
CA ILE A 95 2.47 7.48 -14.86
C ILE A 95 1.15 7.18 -15.58
N TYR A 96 0.39 6.23 -15.07
CA TYR A 96 -0.96 5.92 -15.55
C TYR A 96 -1.98 6.64 -14.66
N LEU A 97 -2.90 7.39 -15.24
CA LEU A 97 -3.93 8.10 -14.49
C LEU A 97 -5.32 7.93 -15.14
N PRO A 98 -6.40 7.90 -14.34
CA PRO A 98 -7.77 7.86 -14.85
C PRO A 98 -8.29 9.25 -15.28
N ILE A 99 -7.43 10.27 -15.26
CA ILE A 99 -7.75 11.66 -15.61
C ILE A 99 -6.97 12.07 -16.85
N LYS A 100 -7.62 12.82 -17.74
CA LYS A 100 -6.98 13.37 -18.93
C LYS A 100 -6.28 14.68 -18.60
N LEU A 101 -4.96 14.73 -18.79
CA LEU A 101 -4.13 15.91 -18.57
C LEU A 101 -3.82 16.62 -19.90
N THR A 102 -3.86 17.96 -19.88
CA THR A 102 -3.52 18.82 -21.03
C THR A 102 -2.05 19.21 -21.02
N SER A 103 -1.44 19.34 -19.85
CA SER A 103 -0.01 19.60 -19.66
C SER A 103 0.55 18.62 -18.62
N PRO A 104 0.72 17.33 -18.99
CA PRO A 104 0.91 16.25 -18.02
C PRO A 104 2.08 16.47 -17.05
N THR A 105 3.25 16.84 -17.57
CA THR A 105 4.44 17.09 -16.76
C THR A 105 4.19 18.17 -15.71
N LYS A 106 3.68 19.33 -16.13
CA LYS A 106 3.43 20.48 -15.24
C LYS A 106 2.40 20.10 -14.17
N GLN A 107 1.27 19.54 -14.57
CA GLN A 107 0.17 19.19 -13.67
C GLN A 107 0.56 18.09 -12.67
N ILE A 108 1.35 17.10 -13.09
CA ILE A 108 1.85 16.05 -12.20
C ILE A 108 2.84 16.61 -11.17
N HIS A 109 3.73 17.52 -11.59
CA HIS A 109 4.65 18.18 -10.66
C HIS A 109 3.90 19.04 -9.65
N GLU A 110 2.92 19.82 -10.09
CA GLU A 110 2.05 20.62 -9.22
C GLU A 110 1.31 19.74 -8.20
N ALA A 111 0.69 18.64 -8.62
CA ALA A 111 0.03 17.70 -7.71
C ALA A 111 1.00 17.12 -6.67
N LEU A 112 2.22 16.74 -7.09
CA LEU A 112 3.22 16.14 -6.22
C LEU A 112 3.79 17.10 -5.17
N THR A 113 3.56 18.42 -5.29
CA THR A 113 3.92 19.37 -4.22
C THR A 113 3.19 19.08 -2.91
N LEU A 114 1.96 18.54 -2.98
CA LEU A 114 1.12 18.18 -1.83
C LEU A 114 1.55 16.86 -1.17
N LEU A 115 2.45 16.10 -1.80
CA LEU A 115 2.82 14.77 -1.32
C LEU A 115 3.48 14.81 0.05
N LYS A 116 4.29 15.85 0.32
CA LYS A 116 5.00 15.99 1.60
C LYS A 116 4.04 16.14 2.78
N GLU A 117 2.95 16.90 2.60
CA GLU A 117 1.90 17.06 3.61
C GLU A 117 1.16 15.75 3.84
N LYS A 118 0.80 15.05 2.76
CA LYS A 118 0.15 13.73 2.83
C LYS A 118 1.03 12.70 3.56
N ILE A 119 2.34 12.73 3.37
CA ILE A 119 3.28 11.86 4.10
C ILE A 119 3.29 12.12 5.62
N ASN A 120 3.11 13.37 6.05
CA ASN A 120 3.05 13.68 7.48
C ASN A 120 1.81 13.06 8.12
N ILE A 121 0.67 13.04 7.43
CA ILE A 121 -0.56 12.39 7.89
C ILE A 121 -0.35 10.87 8.05
N LEU A 122 0.36 10.24 7.11
CA LEU A 122 0.65 8.80 7.13
C LEU A 122 1.51 8.33 8.32
N SER A 123 2.14 9.26 9.05
CA SER A 123 2.95 8.93 10.21
C SER A 123 2.11 8.72 11.48
N ASP A 124 0.85 9.14 11.47
CA ASP A 124 -0.12 8.93 12.54
C ASP A 124 -0.95 7.66 12.25
N GLU A 125 -0.91 6.69 13.17
CA GLU A 125 -1.54 5.39 12.96
C GLU A 125 -3.07 5.45 12.93
N THR A 126 -3.67 6.32 13.75
CA THR A 126 -5.12 6.50 13.79
C THR A 126 -5.62 7.10 12.47
N LYS A 127 -4.96 8.18 12.03
CA LYS A 127 -5.29 8.84 10.76
C LYS A 127 -5.03 7.95 9.55
N TYR A 128 -4.05 7.05 9.62
CA TYR A 128 -3.77 6.11 8.53
C TYR A 128 -4.95 5.16 8.30
N VAL A 129 -5.54 4.61 9.37
CA VAL A 129 -6.69 3.69 9.26
C VAL A 129 -7.88 4.41 8.62
N ASP A 130 -8.22 5.61 9.11
CA ASP A 130 -9.31 6.40 8.55
C ASP A 130 -9.09 6.76 7.07
N LEU A 131 -7.86 7.16 6.73
CA LEU A 131 -7.45 7.47 5.36
C LEU A 131 -7.51 6.25 4.45
N TYR A 132 -7.13 5.07 4.95
CA TYR A 132 -7.23 3.83 4.20
C TYR A 132 -8.68 3.50 3.86
N CYS A 133 -9.56 3.54 4.86
CA CYS A 133 -10.98 3.22 4.74
C CYS A 133 -11.72 4.20 3.82
N SER A 134 -11.41 5.49 3.90
CA SER A 134 -12.08 6.53 3.12
C SER A 134 -11.53 6.70 1.70
N VAL A 135 -10.21 6.62 1.51
CA VAL A 135 -9.56 7.00 0.25
C VAL A 135 -8.71 5.88 -0.33
N LEU A 136 -7.70 5.39 0.40
CA LEU A 136 -6.62 4.62 -0.23
C LEU A 136 -7.10 3.31 -0.85
N ARG A 137 -8.04 2.61 -0.22
CA ARG A 137 -8.59 1.34 -0.74
C ARG A 137 -9.19 1.46 -2.15
N ASN A 138 -9.67 2.66 -2.52
CA ASN A 138 -10.31 2.93 -3.80
C ASN A 138 -9.34 3.42 -4.87
N LEU A 139 -8.04 3.56 -4.56
CA LEU A 139 -7.03 4.05 -5.49
C LEU A 139 -6.57 3.02 -6.53
N ASP A 140 -7.08 1.78 -6.56
CA ASP A 140 -6.60 0.77 -7.51
C ASP A 140 -6.91 1.15 -8.96
N ILE A 141 -5.91 1.73 -9.60
CA ILE A 141 -5.95 2.27 -10.96
C ILE A 141 -6.31 1.19 -12.00
N ARG A 142 -6.12 -0.10 -11.70
CA ARG A 142 -6.49 -1.20 -12.60
C ARG A 142 -7.99 -1.29 -12.86
N LYS A 143 -8.81 -0.68 -12.00
CA LYS A 143 -10.28 -0.63 -12.16
C LYS A 143 -10.75 0.44 -13.15
N HIS A 144 -9.86 1.27 -13.67
CA HIS A 144 -10.21 2.42 -14.50
C HIS A 144 -9.54 2.39 -15.88
N THR A 145 -10.15 3.07 -16.86
CA THR A 145 -9.50 3.39 -18.12
C THR A 145 -8.40 4.41 -17.86
N ASN A 146 -7.17 4.09 -18.27
CA ASN A 146 -6.00 4.87 -17.90
C ASN A 146 -5.32 5.52 -19.10
N PHE A 147 -4.94 6.78 -18.92
CA PHE A 147 -4.06 7.51 -19.82
C PHE A 147 -2.62 7.39 -19.33
N SER A 148 -1.69 7.14 -20.25
CA SER A 148 -0.26 7.03 -19.93
C SER A 148 0.47 8.36 -20.20
N TYR A 149 1.25 8.80 -19.23
CA TYR A 149 2.01 10.06 -19.28
C TYR A 149 3.46 9.81 -18.93
N GLN A 150 4.38 10.20 -19.82
CA GLN A 150 5.81 10.14 -19.55
C GLN A 150 6.28 11.43 -18.92
N VAL A 151 6.89 11.34 -17.74
CA VAL A 151 7.32 12.50 -16.94
C VAL A 151 8.71 12.25 -16.39
N THR A 152 9.55 13.29 -16.37
CA THR A 152 10.82 13.29 -15.65
C THR A 152 10.60 13.84 -14.25
N LEU A 153 10.84 13.00 -13.24
CA LEU A 153 10.70 13.37 -11.84
C LEU A 153 12.04 13.83 -11.26
N GLN A 154 11.97 14.87 -10.42
CA GLN A 154 13.13 15.41 -9.73
C GLN A 154 13.54 14.51 -8.54
N PRO A 155 14.82 14.50 -8.14
CA PRO A 155 15.31 13.56 -7.13
C PRO A 155 14.63 13.67 -5.75
N ASN A 156 14.26 14.90 -5.34
CA ASN A 156 13.49 15.16 -4.12
C ASN A 156 12.09 14.50 -4.17
N ILE A 157 11.37 14.70 -5.28
CA ILE A 157 10.04 14.12 -5.50
C ILE A 157 10.12 12.59 -5.52
N ILE A 158 11.16 12.03 -6.13
CA ILE A 158 11.36 10.57 -6.15
C ILE A 158 11.57 10.06 -4.72
N THR A 159 12.36 10.75 -3.90
CA THR A 159 12.59 10.40 -2.50
C THR A 159 11.27 10.43 -1.71
N ASP A 160 10.44 11.45 -1.90
CA ASP A 160 9.12 11.55 -1.26
C ASP A 160 8.19 10.42 -1.71
N ILE A 161 8.16 10.10 -3.01
CA ILE A 161 7.41 8.96 -3.53
C ILE A 161 7.88 7.66 -2.87
N LEU A 162 9.20 7.41 -2.79
CA LEU A 162 9.74 6.21 -2.15
C LEU A 162 9.33 6.12 -0.67
N LYS A 163 9.33 7.25 0.05
CA LYS A 163 8.84 7.33 1.42
C LYS A 163 7.35 7.01 1.52
N CYS A 164 6.53 7.59 0.66
CA CYS A 164 5.10 7.28 0.63
C CYS A 164 4.85 5.80 0.34
N ARG A 165 5.61 5.20 -0.59
CA ARG A 165 5.52 3.77 -0.92
C ARG A 165 5.89 2.86 0.24
N SER A 166 6.94 3.19 0.99
CA SER A 166 7.35 2.39 2.15
C SER A 166 6.36 2.47 3.31
N LEU A 167 5.58 3.55 3.40
CA LEU A 167 4.51 3.69 4.39
C LEU A 167 3.23 2.96 3.97
N THR A 168 2.83 3.08 2.70
CA THR A 168 1.47 2.69 2.24
C THR A 168 1.42 1.43 1.38
N GLY A 169 2.52 1.00 0.77
CA GLY A 169 2.52 -0.07 -0.23
C GLY A 169 1.96 0.34 -1.61
N LEU A 170 1.61 1.62 -1.81
CA LEU A 170 1.07 2.13 -3.08
C LEU A 170 2.08 2.04 -4.23
N LYS A 171 1.56 2.01 -5.45
CA LYS A 171 2.33 2.20 -6.69
C LYS A 171 2.52 3.69 -6.96
N VAL A 172 3.53 4.03 -7.76
CA VAL A 172 3.83 5.43 -8.12
C VAL A 172 2.61 6.11 -8.75
N SER A 173 1.92 5.44 -9.66
CA SER A 173 0.71 5.97 -10.30
C SER A 173 -0.41 6.22 -9.31
N GLU A 174 -0.60 5.34 -8.32
CA GLU A 174 -1.63 5.48 -7.28
C GLU A 174 -1.32 6.66 -6.36
N ILE A 175 -0.04 6.89 -6.04
CA ILE A 175 0.41 8.06 -5.27
C ILE A 175 0.13 9.35 -6.03
N VAL A 176 0.46 9.40 -7.33
CA VAL A 176 0.19 10.59 -8.14
C VAL A 176 -1.32 10.82 -8.23
N HIS A 177 -2.12 9.78 -8.48
CA HIS A 177 -3.57 9.88 -8.50
C HIS A 177 -4.13 10.41 -7.17
N TRP A 178 -3.63 9.91 -6.04
CA TRP A 178 -4.01 10.40 -4.71
C TRP A 178 -3.66 11.88 -4.49
N CYS A 179 -2.60 12.39 -5.12
CA CYS A 179 -2.26 13.80 -5.08
C CYS A 179 -3.23 14.68 -5.89
N PHE A 180 -3.96 14.12 -6.87
CA PHE A 180 -5.04 14.80 -7.57
C PHE A 180 -6.37 14.77 -6.81
N LEU A 181 -6.52 13.87 -5.84
CA LEU A 181 -7.66 13.85 -4.94
C LEU A 181 -7.43 14.86 -3.81
N LYS A 182 -8.29 15.88 -3.76
CA LYS A 182 -8.30 16.90 -2.71
C LYS A 182 -8.66 16.28 -1.37
#